data_AF-A0A8C0W8R4-F1
#
_entry.id   AF-A0A8C0W8R4-F1
#
_cell.length_a   1.000
_cell.length_b   1.000
_cell.length_c   1.000
_cell.angle_alpha   90.00
_cell.angle_beta   90.00
_cell.angle_gamma   90.00
#
_symmetry.space_group_name_H-M   'P 1'
#
loop_
_entity.id
_entity.type
_entity.pdbx_description
1 polymer ?
#
loop_
_entity_poly.entity_id
_entity_poly.type
_entity_poly.pdbx_seq_one_letter_code
_entity_poly.pdbx_strand_id
1 'polypeptide(L)'
;LGLYSGAIFIQLAFGLNLYLAIFILLIVTAVYTITGGLASVIYTDTLQAVIMVIGSAILMGFAFHEVGGYESFIEKYMNAIPSVVERDNLTFSPSCYTPQADSFHIFRDAITGDIPWPGMIFGMTILALWYWCADQVIVQRCLSGKNMTHVKAACIMCGYLKLLPMFLMVMPRMISRVLYTDGLCLPSECMKHCGSETSCSDYAYPTLVLELMPNGLRGLMLSVMLASLMSTLTSIFNSASTLFAMDLYTKLRKKASEKEPLIAGRDLCVCSQFYANLSVLVCYCLKV
;
A
#
# COMPACT_ATOMS: atom_id res chain seq x y z
N LEU A 1 -2.84 7.09 4.53
CA LEU A 1 -3.32 5.85 3.86
C LEU A 1 -2.40 4.65 4.07
N GLY A 2 -1.11 4.69 3.70
CA GLY A 2 -0.22 3.52 3.79
C GLY A 2 -0.09 2.89 5.19
N LEU A 3 0.00 3.71 6.25
CA LEU A 3 0.02 3.25 7.64
C LEU A 3 -1.27 2.54 8.07
N TYR A 4 -2.42 3.04 7.63
CA TYR A 4 -3.73 2.49 7.99
C TYR A 4 -3.95 1.13 7.32
N SER A 5 -3.72 1.05 6.00
CA SER A 5 -3.77 -0.22 5.25
C SER A 5 -2.78 -1.26 5.80
N GLY A 6 -1.60 -0.81 6.26
CA GLY A 6 -0.63 -1.69 6.91
C GLY A 6 -1.02 -2.18 8.31
N ALA A 7 -1.69 -1.33 9.08
CA ALA A 7 -2.18 -1.68 10.40
C ALA A 7 -3.35 -2.67 10.33
N ILE A 8 -4.26 -2.47 9.37
CA ILE A 8 -5.31 -3.40 8.98
C ILE A 8 -4.72 -4.79 8.73
N PHE A 9 -3.65 -4.83 7.95
CA PHE A 9 -2.99 -6.08 7.60
C PHE A 9 -2.45 -6.82 8.83
N ILE A 10 -1.81 -6.11 9.78
CA ILE A 10 -1.31 -6.70 11.01
C ILE A 10 -2.46 -7.20 11.91
N GLN A 11 -3.57 -6.46 11.95
CA GLN A 11 -4.77 -6.88 12.67
C GLN A 11 -5.34 -8.18 12.11
N LEU A 12 -5.39 -8.34 10.78
CA LEU A 12 -5.85 -9.58 10.14
C LEU A 12 -4.87 -10.74 10.36
N ALA A 13 -3.57 -10.49 10.26
CA ALA A 13 -2.56 -11.53 10.33
C ALA A 13 -2.32 -12.05 11.76
N PHE A 14 -2.38 -11.18 12.77
CA PHE A 14 -1.99 -11.51 14.15
C PHE A 14 -3.12 -11.31 15.18
N GLY A 15 -4.29 -10.80 14.78
CA GLY A 15 -5.40 -10.52 15.71
C GLY A 15 -5.10 -9.40 16.71
N LEU A 16 -4.08 -8.58 16.45
CA LEU A 16 -3.64 -7.52 17.35
C LEU A 16 -4.52 -6.27 17.22
N ASN A 17 -4.62 -5.51 18.31
CA ASN A 17 -5.26 -4.19 18.26
C ASN A 17 -4.51 -3.27 17.28
N LEU A 18 -5.24 -2.54 16.43
CA LEU A 18 -4.70 -1.67 15.38
C LEU A 18 -3.60 -0.72 15.88
N TYR A 19 -3.80 -0.10 17.04
CA TYR A 19 -2.84 0.84 17.63
C TYR A 19 -1.58 0.14 18.14
N LEU A 20 -1.73 -1.04 18.75
CA LEU A 20 -0.60 -1.84 19.22
C LEU A 20 0.25 -2.32 18.03
N ALA A 21 -0.41 -2.73 16.95
CA ALA A 21 0.21 -3.13 15.70
C ALA A 21 1.04 -1.98 15.10
N ILE A 22 0.48 -0.77 15.01
CA ILE A 22 1.19 0.43 14.53
C ILE A 22 2.38 0.75 15.44
N PHE A 23 2.21 0.66 16.76
CA PHE A 23 3.27 0.95 17.72
C PHE A 23 4.48 0.02 17.54
N ILE A 24 4.24 -1.31 17.46
CA ILE A 24 5.30 -2.29 17.21
C ILE A 24 5.96 -2.01 15.85
N LEU A 25 5.16 -1.73 14.81
CA LEU A 25 5.64 -1.42 13.47
C LEU A 25 6.61 -0.22 13.49
N LEU A 26 6.24 0.86 14.18
CA LEU A 26 7.04 2.08 14.26
C LEU A 26 8.34 1.88 15.05
N ILE A 27 8.34 1.08 16.11
CA ILE A 27 9.56 0.73 16.87
C ILE A 27 10.54 -0.05 15.99
N VAL A 28 10.06 -1.11 15.33
CA VAL A 28 10.91 -1.95 14.47
C VAL A 28 11.47 -1.12 13.32
N THR A 29 10.63 -0.28 12.71
CA THR A 29 11.07 0.66 11.66
C THR A 29 12.15 1.60 12.20
N ALA A 30 12.00 2.13 13.43
CA ALA A 30 12.97 3.06 14.02
C ALA A 30 14.35 2.43 14.19
N VAL A 31 14.40 1.23 14.75
CA VAL A 31 15.66 0.49 14.90
C VAL A 31 16.31 0.30 13.54
N TYR A 32 15.55 -0.16 12.55
CA TYR A 32 16.06 -0.44 11.21
C TYR A 32 16.57 0.80 10.48
N THR A 33 15.82 1.91 10.51
CA THR A 33 16.21 3.19 9.89
C THR A 33 17.49 3.74 10.50
N ILE A 34 17.63 3.68 11.83
CA ILE A 34 18.78 4.23 12.55
C ILE A 34 20.05 3.42 12.25
N THR A 35 19.95 2.11 12.10
CA THR A 35 21.11 1.23 11.89
C THR A 35 21.49 1.03 10.42
N GLY A 36 20.53 1.00 9.50
CA GLY A 36 20.75 0.52 8.12
C GLY A 36 21.20 1.57 7.10
N GLY A 37 20.78 2.83 7.26
CA GLY A 37 21.00 3.87 6.24
C GLY A 37 20.34 3.57 4.88
N LEU A 38 20.46 4.50 3.93
CA LEU A 38 19.76 4.42 2.63
C LEU A 38 20.12 3.16 1.81
N ALA A 39 21.38 2.71 1.85
CA ALA A 39 21.82 1.54 1.07
C ALA A 39 21.15 0.25 1.55
N SER A 40 21.09 0.01 2.87
CA SER A 40 20.43 -1.18 3.42
C SER A 40 18.96 -1.25 3.01
N VAL A 41 18.27 -0.10 3.04
CA VAL A 41 16.87 0.02 2.64
C VAL A 41 16.68 -0.40 1.17
N ILE A 42 17.53 0.08 0.27
CA ILE A 42 17.43 -0.26 -1.16
C ILE A 42 17.62 -1.76 -1.41
N TYR A 43 18.56 -2.40 -0.71
CA TYR A 43 18.78 -3.85 -0.85
C TYR A 43 17.58 -4.66 -0.34
N THR A 44 17.03 -4.31 0.83
CA THR A 44 15.85 -5.00 1.37
C THR A 44 14.61 -4.79 0.50
N ASP A 45 14.43 -3.58 -0.04
CA ASP A 45 13.33 -3.26 -0.96
C ASP A 45 13.40 -4.11 -2.23
N THR A 46 14.60 -4.32 -2.76
CA THR A 46 14.82 -5.09 -3.98
C THR A 46 14.42 -6.56 -3.77
N LEU A 47 14.88 -7.17 -2.67
CA LEU A 47 14.54 -8.54 -2.32
C LEU A 47 13.02 -8.69 -2.08
N GLN A 48 12.43 -7.73 -1.35
CA GLN A 48 11.00 -7.70 -1.10
C GLN A 48 10.18 -7.59 -2.39
N ALA A 49 10.59 -6.75 -3.34
CA ALA A 49 9.90 -6.60 -4.62
C ALA A 49 9.89 -7.91 -5.41
N VAL A 50 11.01 -8.64 -5.45
CA VAL A 50 11.10 -9.94 -6.14
C VAL A 50 10.16 -10.96 -5.50
N ILE A 51 10.18 -11.08 -4.17
CA ILE A 51 9.32 -12.03 -3.46
C ILE A 51 7.84 -11.66 -3.63
N MET A 52 7.51 -10.37 -3.57
CA MET A 52 6.13 -9.89 -3.74
C MET A 52 5.61 -10.17 -5.14
N VAL A 53 6.41 -9.96 -6.20
CA VAL A 53 6.02 -10.28 -7.58
C VAL A 53 5.76 -11.77 -7.75
N ILE A 54 6.69 -12.62 -7.30
CA ILE A 54 6.56 -14.07 -7.41
C ILE A 54 5.36 -14.57 -6.61
N GLY A 55 5.24 -14.13 -5.35
CA GLY A 55 4.14 -14.54 -4.48
C GLY A 55 2.77 -14.05 -4.96
N SER A 56 2.70 -12.85 -5.56
CA SER A 56 1.46 -12.36 -6.19
C SER A 56 1.10 -13.16 -7.44
N ALA A 57 2.09 -13.58 -8.24
CA ALA A 57 1.84 -14.45 -9.39
C ALA A 57 1.31 -15.82 -8.99
N ILE A 58 1.86 -16.40 -7.91
CA ILE A 58 1.35 -17.64 -7.33
C ILE A 58 -0.08 -17.45 -6.79
N LEU A 59 -0.33 -16.36 -6.05
CA LEU A 59 -1.67 -16.04 -5.55
C LEU A 59 -2.69 -15.94 -6.67
N MET A 60 -2.33 -15.23 -7.75
CA MET A 60 -3.18 -15.06 -8.91
C MET A 60 -3.54 -16.41 -9.52
N GLY A 61 -2.58 -17.34 -9.62
CA GLY A 61 -2.83 -18.72 -10.06
C GLY A 61 -3.85 -19.44 -9.18
N PHE A 62 -3.69 -19.39 -7.86
CA PHE A 62 -4.66 -19.99 -6.92
C PHE A 62 -6.04 -19.32 -7.00
N ALA A 63 -6.10 -17.99 -7.05
CA ALA A 63 -7.35 -17.24 -7.15
C ALA A 63 -8.13 -17.61 -8.43
N PHE A 64 -7.44 -17.71 -9.58
CA PHE A 64 -8.08 -18.15 -10.82
C PHE A 64 -8.49 -19.63 -10.80
N HIS A 65 -7.76 -20.48 -10.07
CA HIS A 65 -8.16 -21.87 -9.90
C HIS A 65 -9.46 -21.98 -9.11
N GLU A 66 -9.56 -21.27 -7.98
CA GLU A 66 -10.75 -21.27 -7.11
C GLU A 66 -12.01 -20.71 -7.79
N VAL A 67 -11.85 -19.65 -8.59
CA VAL A 67 -12.99 -19.05 -9.29
C VAL A 67 -13.46 -19.88 -10.50
N GLY A 68 -12.65 -20.84 -10.97
CA GLY A 68 -12.95 -21.69 -12.13
C GLY A 68 -12.48 -21.11 -13.47
N GLY A 69 -11.43 -20.29 -13.48
CA GLY A 69 -10.84 -19.68 -14.67
C GLY A 69 -11.42 -18.31 -15.04
N TYR A 70 -10.91 -17.74 -16.13
CA TYR A 70 -11.21 -16.35 -16.53
C TYR A 70 -12.66 -16.13 -16.96
N GLU A 71 -13.25 -17.06 -17.72
CA GLU A 71 -14.64 -16.96 -18.17
C GLU A 71 -15.61 -17.01 -16.98
N SER A 72 -15.42 -17.98 -16.08
CA SER A 72 -16.23 -18.09 -14.86
C SER A 72 -16.04 -16.89 -13.94
N PHE A 73 -14.84 -16.30 -13.90
CA PHE A 73 -14.59 -15.07 -13.17
C PHE A 73 -15.43 -13.90 -13.68
N ILE A 74 -15.47 -13.65 -15.00
CA ILE A 74 -16.27 -12.55 -15.56
C ILE A 74 -17.75 -12.73 -15.22
N GLU A 75 -18.28 -13.94 -15.43
CA GLU A 75 -19.68 -14.25 -15.17
C GLU A 75 -20.03 -14.10 -13.69
N LYS A 76 -19.25 -14.72 -12.80
CA LYS A 76 -19.50 -14.67 -11.36
C LYS A 76 -19.28 -13.28 -10.77
N TYR A 77 -18.35 -12.49 -11.31
CA TYR A 77 -18.10 -11.14 -10.84
C TYR A 77 -19.33 -10.23 -11.01
N MET A 78 -20.03 -10.32 -12.13
CA MET A 78 -21.24 -9.51 -12.35
C MET A 78 -22.40 -9.95 -11.44
N ASN A 79 -22.39 -11.21 -10.99
CA ASN A 79 -23.37 -11.79 -10.09
C ASN A 79 -22.95 -11.75 -8.60
N ALA A 80 -21.80 -11.14 -8.28
CA ALA A 80 -21.24 -11.09 -6.92
C ALA A 80 -21.97 -10.04 -6.06
N ILE A 81 -23.19 -10.39 -5.64
CA ILE A 81 -24.08 -9.59 -4.79
C ILE A 81 -24.18 -10.31 -3.42
N PRO A 82 -24.04 -9.59 -2.28
CA PRO A 82 -24.14 -10.18 -0.95
C PRO A 82 -25.55 -10.71 -0.68
N SER A 83 -25.64 -11.79 0.11
CA SER A 83 -26.90 -12.47 0.43
C SER A 83 -27.80 -11.63 1.37
N VAL A 84 -27.20 -10.70 2.12
CA VAL A 84 -27.88 -9.83 3.08
C VAL A 84 -27.73 -8.38 2.61
N VAL A 85 -28.82 -7.81 2.09
CA VAL A 85 -28.90 -6.42 1.61
C VAL A 85 -29.70 -5.49 2.54
N GLU A 86 -30.42 -6.07 3.52
CA GLU A 86 -31.20 -5.34 4.50
C GLU A 86 -30.93 -5.91 5.90
N ARG A 87 -30.48 -5.05 6.83
CA ARG A 87 -30.40 -5.37 8.27
C ARG A 87 -30.69 -4.10 9.06
N ASP A 88 -31.51 -4.22 10.11
CA ASP A 88 -31.85 -3.14 11.05
C ASP A 88 -32.48 -1.87 10.44
N ASN A 89 -33.49 -2.02 9.55
CA ASN A 89 -34.24 -0.91 8.92
C ASN A 89 -33.40 0.08 8.09
N LEU A 90 -32.16 -0.26 7.75
CA LEU A 90 -31.28 0.51 6.87
C LEU A 90 -31.20 -0.20 5.51
N THR A 91 -31.83 0.38 4.50
CA THR A 91 -31.65 -0.01 3.09
C THR A 91 -30.39 0.65 2.55
N PHE A 92 -29.39 -0.16 2.20
CA PHE A 92 -28.14 0.37 1.62
C PHE A 92 -28.35 0.77 0.17
N SER A 93 -27.61 1.79 -0.29
CA SER A 93 -27.67 2.22 -1.69
C SER A 93 -27.24 1.06 -2.60
N PRO A 94 -28.02 0.73 -3.65
CA PRO A 94 -27.68 -0.29 -4.64
C PRO A 94 -26.29 -0.11 -5.25
N SER A 95 -25.80 1.12 -5.34
CA SER A 95 -24.46 1.44 -5.84
C SER A 95 -23.31 0.85 -5.03
N CYS A 96 -23.53 0.48 -3.77
CA CYS A 96 -22.46 -0.03 -2.90
C CYS A 96 -22.18 -1.53 -3.13
N TYR A 97 -23.24 -2.32 -3.30
CA TYR A 97 -23.14 -3.77 -3.34
C TYR A 97 -23.26 -4.35 -4.76
N THR A 98 -23.82 -3.63 -5.72
CA THR A 98 -23.89 -4.09 -7.11
C THR A 98 -22.58 -3.81 -7.87
N PRO A 99 -22.03 -4.81 -8.59
CA PRO A 99 -20.95 -4.59 -9.54
C PRO A 99 -21.41 -3.64 -10.67
N GLN A 100 -20.56 -2.69 -11.04
CA GLN A 100 -20.88 -1.76 -12.14
C GLN A 100 -20.77 -2.45 -13.50
N ALA A 101 -21.66 -2.09 -14.43
CA ALA A 101 -21.68 -2.67 -15.78
C ALA A 101 -20.36 -2.42 -16.55
N ASP A 102 -19.68 -1.31 -16.26
CA ASP A 102 -18.41 -0.90 -16.87
C ASP A 102 -17.17 -1.37 -16.06
N SER A 103 -17.32 -2.30 -15.11
CA SER A 103 -16.21 -2.77 -14.25
C SER A 103 -15.00 -3.31 -15.03
N PHE A 104 -15.22 -3.87 -16.22
CA PHE A 104 -14.17 -4.42 -17.10
C PHE A 104 -13.72 -3.45 -18.20
N HIS A 105 -14.20 -2.21 -18.20
CA HIS A 105 -13.79 -1.19 -19.16
C HIS A 105 -12.69 -0.31 -18.55
N ILE A 106 -11.53 -0.27 -19.21
CA ILE A 106 -10.40 0.57 -18.79
C ILE A 106 -10.78 2.06 -18.91
N PHE A 107 -11.46 2.43 -19.99
CA PHE A 107 -11.97 3.78 -20.20
C PHE A 107 -13.47 3.79 -19.90
N ARG A 108 -13.82 4.38 -18.75
CA ARG A 108 -15.20 4.60 -18.33
C ARG A 108 -15.81 5.81 -19.03
N ASP A 109 -17.12 5.99 -18.88
CA ASP A 109 -17.84 7.13 -19.45
C ASP A 109 -17.19 8.48 -19.08
N ALA A 110 -17.20 9.42 -20.02
CA ALA A 110 -16.46 10.67 -19.89
C ALA A 110 -17.09 11.65 -18.89
N ILE A 111 -18.37 11.50 -18.57
CA ILE A 111 -19.17 12.49 -17.83
C ILE A 111 -19.79 11.87 -16.58
N THR A 112 -20.33 10.66 -16.69
CA THR A 112 -21.16 10.00 -15.67
C THR A 112 -20.44 8.89 -14.90
N GLY A 113 -19.26 8.46 -15.36
CA GLY A 113 -18.47 7.45 -14.67
C GLY A 113 -17.78 8.01 -13.42
N ASP A 114 -17.69 7.20 -12.36
CA ASP A 114 -16.99 7.58 -11.11
C ASP A 114 -15.50 7.93 -11.33
N ILE A 115 -14.90 7.33 -12.36
CA ILE A 115 -13.50 7.58 -12.77
C ILE A 115 -13.50 7.88 -14.27
N PRO A 116 -13.90 9.10 -14.67
CA PRO A 116 -14.10 9.42 -16.08
C PRO A 116 -12.78 9.43 -16.84
N TRP A 117 -12.76 8.87 -18.05
CA TRP A 117 -11.53 8.70 -18.82
C TRP A 117 -10.75 10.01 -19.07
N PRO A 118 -11.36 11.20 -19.29
CA PRO A 118 -10.60 12.44 -19.46
C PRO A 118 -9.89 12.82 -18.16
N GLY A 119 -10.55 12.65 -17.01
CA GLY A 119 -9.94 12.88 -15.70
C GLY A 119 -8.81 11.89 -15.43
N MET A 120 -8.97 10.64 -15.85
CA MET A 120 -7.91 9.63 -15.77
C MET A 120 -6.71 10.02 -16.64
N ILE A 121 -6.89 10.36 -17.91
CA ILE A 121 -5.77 10.68 -18.80
C ILE A 121 -5.11 12.01 -18.43
N PHE A 122 -5.88 13.10 -18.32
CA PHE A 122 -5.29 14.43 -18.11
C PHE A 122 -4.97 14.71 -16.64
N GLY A 123 -5.84 14.28 -15.72
CA GLY A 123 -5.65 14.48 -14.28
C GLY A 123 -4.57 13.56 -13.70
N MET A 124 -4.67 12.25 -13.94
CA MET A 124 -3.68 11.31 -13.36
C MET A 124 -2.30 11.47 -13.98
N THR A 125 -2.17 11.95 -15.23
CA THR A 125 -0.84 12.23 -15.81
C THR A 125 -0.11 13.33 -15.05
N ILE A 126 -0.81 14.39 -14.61
CA ILE A 126 -0.21 15.45 -13.79
C ILE A 126 0.26 14.88 -12.45
N LEU A 127 -0.60 14.07 -11.80
CA LEU A 127 -0.25 13.40 -10.55
C LEU A 127 0.93 12.42 -10.71
N ALA A 128 0.96 11.69 -11.82
CA ALA A 128 2.04 10.77 -12.14
C ALA A 128 3.36 11.53 -12.37
N LEU A 129 3.35 12.65 -13.10
CA LEU A 129 4.54 13.49 -13.28
C LEU A 129 5.05 14.03 -11.95
N TRP A 130 4.15 14.52 -11.09
CA TRP A 130 4.54 14.93 -9.74
C TRP A 130 5.17 13.78 -8.95
N TYR A 131 4.53 12.62 -8.92
CA TYR A 131 5.01 11.46 -8.17
C TYR A 131 6.36 10.93 -8.69
N TRP A 132 6.55 10.84 -10.02
CA TRP A 132 7.77 10.27 -10.59
C TRP A 132 8.94 11.26 -10.67
N CYS A 133 8.66 12.56 -10.80
CA CYS A 133 9.69 13.57 -11.08
C CYS A 133 9.94 14.55 -9.92
N ALA A 134 8.96 14.75 -9.02
CA ALA A 134 9.08 15.72 -7.93
C ALA A 134 9.06 15.07 -6.54
N ASP A 135 8.55 13.85 -6.40
CA ASP A 135 8.61 13.14 -5.12
C ASP A 135 10.05 12.79 -4.76
N GLN A 136 10.51 13.33 -3.64
CA GLN A 136 11.87 13.19 -3.16
C GLN A 136 12.25 11.72 -2.89
N VAL A 137 11.31 10.85 -2.52
CA VAL A 137 11.60 9.42 -2.33
C VAL A 137 12.08 8.78 -3.63
N ILE A 138 11.42 9.11 -4.75
CA ILE A 138 11.73 8.55 -6.06
C ILE A 138 12.98 9.22 -6.65
N VAL A 139 13.06 10.55 -6.57
CA VAL A 139 14.21 11.32 -7.07
C VAL A 139 15.50 10.89 -6.37
N GLN A 140 15.47 10.68 -5.05
CA GLN A 140 16.64 10.25 -4.28
C GLN A 140 17.15 8.86 -4.71
N ARG A 141 16.24 7.94 -5.09
CA ARG A 141 16.62 6.61 -5.62
C ARG A 141 17.30 6.73 -6.99
N CYS A 142 16.83 7.62 -7.85
CA CYS A 142 17.47 7.91 -9.14
C CYS A 142 18.86 8.54 -8.95
N LEU A 143 19.02 9.47 -8.01
CA LEU A 143 20.30 10.12 -7.70
C LEU A 143 21.33 9.16 -7.07
N SER A 144 20.86 8.08 -6.44
CA SER A 144 21.72 7.03 -5.88
C SER A 144 22.24 6.03 -6.92
N GLY A 145 21.85 6.18 -8.19
CA GLY A 145 22.31 5.32 -9.28
C GLY A 145 23.77 5.56 -9.64
N LYS A 146 24.48 4.50 -10.02
CA LYS A 146 25.93 4.58 -10.33
C LYS A 146 26.24 5.59 -11.44
N ASN A 147 25.52 5.50 -12.56
CA ASN A 147 25.70 6.33 -13.74
C ASN A 147 24.34 6.65 -14.39
N MET A 148 24.28 7.70 -15.21
CA MET A 148 23.07 8.10 -15.95
C MET A 148 22.49 6.95 -16.82
N THR A 149 23.34 6.14 -17.45
CA THR A 149 22.90 4.99 -18.26
C THR A 149 22.16 3.95 -17.40
N HIS A 150 22.65 3.66 -16.19
CA HIS A 150 21.97 2.75 -15.27
C HIS A 150 20.64 3.30 -14.79
N VAL A 151 20.57 4.60 -14.51
CA VAL A 151 19.31 5.26 -14.10
C VAL A 151 18.28 5.21 -15.22
N LYS A 152 18.66 5.53 -16.46
CA LYS A 152 17.77 5.43 -17.63
C LYS A 152 17.26 4.01 -17.85
N ALA A 153 18.15 3.01 -17.79
CA ALA A 153 17.76 1.61 -17.90
C ALA A 153 16.81 1.20 -16.76
N ALA A 154 17.07 1.64 -15.53
CA ALA A 154 16.20 1.38 -14.39
C ALA A 154 14.81 2.02 -14.56
N CYS A 155 14.71 3.23 -15.09
CA CYS A 155 13.42 3.88 -15.40
C CYS A 155 12.62 3.09 -16.45
N ILE A 156 13.27 2.60 -17.51
CA ILE A 156 12.61 1.77 -18.53
C ILE A 156 12.13 0.45 -17.93
N MET A 157 13.00 -0.25 -17.19
CA MET A 157 12.63 -1.49 -16.49
C MET A 157 11.47 -1.28 -15.52
N CYS A 158 11.52 -0.18 -14.77
CA CYS A 158 10.44 0.26 -13.89
C CYS A 158 9.12 0.42 -14.66
N GLY A 159 9.12 1.07 -15.82
CA GLY A 159 7.94 1.18 -16.68
C GLY A 159 7.31 -0.17 -17.03
N TYR A 160 8.12 -1.14 -17.46
CA TYR A 160 7.64 -2.50 -17.76
C TYR A 160 7.09 -3.21 -16.52
N LEU A 161 7.78 -3.14 -15.38
CA LEU A 161 7.33 -3.76 -14.14
C LEU A 161 6.01 -3.16 -13.61
N LYS A 162 5.71 -1.89 -13.94
CA LYS A 162 4.43 -1.25 -13.55
C LYS A 162 3.21 -1.78 -14.30
N LEU A 163 3.39 -2.54 -15.36
CA LEU A 163 2.28 -3.23 -16.03
C LEU A 163 1.81 -4.46 -15.22
N LEU A 164 2.69 -5.04 -14.39
CA LEU A 164 2.39 -6.27 -13.65
C LEU A 164 1.30 -6.12 -12.57
N PRO A 165 1.25 -5.05 -11.75
CA PRO A 165 0.23 -4.91 -10.70
C PRO A 165 -1.22 -4.98 -11.21
N MET A 166 -1.48 -4.60 -12.47
CA MET A 166 -2.80 -4.76 -13.08
C MET A 166 -3.24 -6.23 -13.05
N PHE A 167 -2.35 -7.16 -13.39
CA PHE A 167 -2.65 -8.59 -13.37
C PHE A 167 -2.47 -9.18 -11.98
N LEU A 168 -1.36 -8.86 -11.31
CA LEU A 168 -0.94 -9.52 -10.08
C LEU A 168 -1.67 -9.03 -8.82
N MET A 169 -2.26 -7.83 -8.85
CA MET A 169 -2.93 -7.24 -7.70
C MET A 169 -4.39 -6.91 -7.97
N VAL A 170 -4.72 -6.29 -9.11
CA VAL A 170 -6.11 -5.88 -9.40
C VAL A 170 -6.99 -7.10 -9.67
N MET A 171 -6.56 -8.04 -10.53
CA MET A 171 -7.37 -9.22 -10.85
C MET A 171 -7.65 -10.11 -9.62
N PRO A 172 -6.65 -10.49 -8.79
CA PRO A 172 -6.93 -11.20 -7.55
C PRO A 172 -7.89 -10.43 -6.64
N ARG A 173 -7.72 -9.11 -6.46
CA ARG A 173 -8.66 -8.32 -5.64
C ARG A 173 -10.09 -8.35 -6.17
N MET A 174 -10.28 -8.37 -7.49
CA MET A 174 -11.62 -8.55 -8.08
C MET A 174 -12.16 -9.97 -7.79
N ILE A 175 -11.33 -11.00 -7.88
CA ILE A 175 -11.71 -12.37 -7.52
C ILE A 175 -12.09 -12.48 -6.03
N SER A 176 -11.43 -11.72 -5.15
CA SER A 176 -11.80 -11.64 -3.73
C SER A 176 -13.27 -11.26 -3.54
N ARG A 177 -13.82 -10.39 -4.39
CA ARG A 177 -15.24 -10.01 -4.33
C ARG A 177 -16.16 -11.18 -4.66
N VAL A 178 -15.74 -12.06 -5.57
CA VAL A 178 -16.48 -13.26 -5.97
C VAL A 178 -16.47 -14.33 -4.88
N LEU A 179 -15.31 -14.54 -4.25
CA LEU A 179 -15.14 -15.58 -3.22
C LEU A 179 -15.68 -15.14 -1.85
N TYR A 180 -15.61 -13.85 -1.54
CA TYR A 180 -15.98 -13.28 -0.24
C TYR A 180 -17.06 -12.18 -0.40
N THR A 181 -18.17 -12.52 -1.06
CA THR A 181 -19.29 -11.62 -1.33
C THR A 181 -19.89 -11.01 -0.07
N ASP A 182 -20.10 -11.81 0.97
CA ASP A 182 -20.72 -11.38 2.23
C ASP A 182 -19.79 -10.52 3.12
N GLY A 183 -18.49 -10.50 2.81
CA GLY A 183 -17.53 -9.57 3.42
C GLY A 183 -17.62 -8.15 2.86
N LEU A 184 -18.34 -7.94 1.76
CA LEU A 184 -18.63 -6.63 1.20
C LEU A 184 -19.93 -6.06 1.78
N CYS A 185 -19.76 -5.12 2.71
CA CYS A 185 -20.68 -4.01 2.96
C CYS A 185 -22.06 -4.35 3.58
N LEU A 186 -22.05 -4.86 4.80
CA LEU A 186 -22.95 -4.37 5.86
C LEU A 186 -22.16 -3.38 6.72
N PRO A 187 -22.51 -2.09 6.86
CA PRO A 187 -21.72 -1.10 7.62
C PRO A 187 -21.39 -1.52 9.06
N SER A 188 -22.27 -2.25 9.75
CA SER A 188 -22.03 -2.76 11.11
C SER A 188 -21.02 -3.93 11.14
N GLU A 189 -21.06 -4.81 10.15
CA GLU A 189 -20.09 -5.91 9.99
C GLU A 189 -18.79 -5.43 9.34
N CYS A 190 -18.86 -4.40 8.50
CA CYS A 190 -17.75 -3.67 7.87
C CYS A 190 -16.96 -2.86 8.92
N MET A 191 -17.62 -2.23 9.89
CA MET A 191 -16.91 -1.67 11.05
C MET A 191 -16.24 -2.75 11.90
N LYS A 192 -16.89 -3.91 12.08
CA LYS A 192 -16.37 -5.01 12.89
C LYS A 192 -15.21 -5.76 12.22
N HIS A 193 -15.27 -6.00 10.91
CA HIS A 193 -14.26 -6.71 10.14
C HIS A 193 -13.22 -5.79 9.52
N CYS A 194 -13.63 -4.59 9.09
CA CYS A 194 -12.81 -3.68 8.29
C CYS A 194 -12.40 -2.39 9.00
N GLY A 195 -13.02 -2.03 10.13
CA GLY A 195 -12.70 -0.79 10.87
C GLY A 195 -12.92 0.50 10.05
N SER A 196 -13.76 0.44 9.02
CA SER A 196 -14.13 1.53 8.11
C SER A 196 -15.59 1.36 7.69
N GLU A 197 -16.36 2.44 7.67
CA GLU A 197 -17.79 2.41 7.30
C GLU A 197 -18.01 2.36 5.78
N THR A 198 -17.01 2.72 4.96
CA THR A 198 -17.21 3.04 3.53
C THR A 198 -16.49 2.11 2.55
N SER A 199 -15.46 1.36 2.96
CA SER A 199 -14.75 0.45 2.04
C SER A 199 -13.87 -0.59 2.74
N CYS A 200 -14.09 -1.89 2.44
CA CYS A 200 -13.22 -3.01 2.81
C CYS A 200 -12.17 -3.34 1.73
N SER A 201 -11.96 -2.47 0.73
CA SER A 201 -11.07 -2.80 -0.41
C SER A 201 -9.66 -3.20 0.05
N ASP A 202 -9.13 -2.55 1.08
CA ASP A 202 -7.79 -2.81 1.64
C ASP A 202 -7.62 -4.19 2.28
N TYR A 203 -8.71 -4.88 2.59
CA TYR A 203 -8.71 -6.22 3.17
C TYR A 203 -8.65 -7.32 2.11
N ALA A 204 -9.08 -7.06 0.88
CA ALA A 204 -9.26 -8.07 -0.16
C ALA A 204 -7.97 -8.88 -0.45
N TYR A 205 -6.85 -8.19 -0.65
CA TYR A 205 -5.58 -8.85 -0.97
C TYR A 205 -5.03 -9.65 0.23
N PRO A 206 -4.96 -9.08 1.45
CA PRO A 206 -4.64 -9.85 2.66
C PRO A 206 -5.50 -11.10 2.85
N THR A 207 -6.83 -10.99 2.71
CA THR A 207 -7.75 -12.12 2.90
C THR A 207 -7.44 -13.27 1.94
N LEU A 208 -7.19 -12.96 0.65
CA LEU A 208 -6.79 -14.00 -0.31
C LEU A 208 -5.47 -14.68 0.07
N VAL A 209 -4.49 -13.92 0.57
CA VAL A 209 -3.22 -14.50 1.05
C VAL A 209 -3.46 -15.44 2.23
N LEU A 210 -4.35 -15.07 3.15
CA LEU A 210 -4.62 -15.86 4.36
C LEU A 210 -5.39 -17.15 4.03
N GLU A 211 -6.37 -17.07 3.15
CA GLU A 211 -7.30 -18.16 2.88
C GLU A 211 -6.85 -19.09 1.75
N LEU A 212 -6.19 -18.57 0.71
CA LEU A 212 -5.85 -19.38 -0.48
C LEU A 212 -4.42 -19.94 -0.47
N MET A 213 -3.49 -19.31 0.26
CA MET A 213 -2.11 -19.76 0.21
C MET A 213 -1.82 -20.90 1.19
N PRO A 214 -1.00 -21.88 0.79
CA PRO A 214 -0.57 -22.94 1.69
C PRO A 214 0.31 -22.42 2.82
N ASN A 215 0.37 -23.22 3.89
CA ASN A 215 1.29 -22.99 5.01
C ASN A 215 2.74 -22.84 4.51
N GLY A 216 3.49 -21.90 5.08
CA GLY A 216 4.80 -21.51 4.59
C GLY A 216 4.74 -20.35 3.58
N LEU A 217 4.08 -20.53 2.43
CA LEU A 217 3.94 -19.44 1.44
C LEU A 217 3.10 -18.28 2.00
N ARG A 218 2.02 -18.60 2.72
CA ARG A 218 1.26 -17.63 3.51
C ARG A 218 2.18 -16.85 4.43
N GLY A 219 2.97 -17.52 5.27
CA GLY A 219 3.89 -16.87 6.22
C GLY A 219 4.96 -15.99 5.53
N LEU A 220 5.50 -16.46 4.40
CA LEU A 220 6.45 -15.70 3.59
C LEU A 220 5.81 -14.41 3.07
N MET A 221 4.61 -14.52 2.49
CA MET A 221 3.88 -13.37 1.98
C MET A 221 3.50 -12.39 3.08
N LEU A 222 3.09 -12.90 4.24
CA LEU A 222 2.77 -12.03 5.36
C LEU A 222 4.01 -11.24 5.82
N SER A 223 5.16 -11.91 5.89
CA SER A 223 6.43 -11.28 6.27
C SER A 223 6.85 -10.19 5.27
N VAL A 224 6.71 -10.44 3.97
CA VAL A 224 7.06 -9.50 2.90
C VAL A 224 6.13 -8.28 2.89
N MET A 225 4.84 -8.49 3.19
CA MET A 225 3.89 -7.40 3.33
C MET A 225 4.24 -6.50 4.52
N LEU A 226 4.63 -7.06 5.67
CA LEU A 226 5.15 -6.28 6.80
C LEU A 226 6.41 -5.51 6.44
N ALA A 227 7.36 -6.17 5.77
CA ALA A 227 8.59 -5.54 5.30
C ALA A 227 8.29 -4.36 4.35
N SER A 228 7.25 -4.48 3.52
CA SER A 228 6.85 -3.39 2.60
C SER A 228 6.36 -2.13 3.31
N LEU A 229 5.70 -2.31 4.45
CA LEU A 229 5.25 -1.20 5.29
C LEU A 229 6.45 -0.53 5.97
N MET A 230 7.39 -1.33 6.51
CA MET A 230 8.65 -0.82 7.07
C MET A 230 9.42 0.02 6.05
N SER A 231 9.57 -0.52 4.83
CA SER A 231 10.29 0.09 3.72
C SER A 231 9.70 1.45 3.34
N THR A 232 8.38 1.51 3.22
CA THR A 232 7.65 2.74 2.89
C THR A 232 7.87 3.81 3.97
N LEU A 233 7.72 3.44 5.24
CA LEU A 233 7.94 4.35 6.36
C LEU A 233 9.37 4.86 6.42
N THR A 234 10.33 3.96 6.26
CA THR A 234 11.76 4.29 6.25
C THR A 234 12.08 5.28 5.13
N SER A 235 11.52 5.05 3.93
CA SER A 235 11.71 5.93 2.78
C SER A 235 11.15 7.34 3.02
N ILE A 236 9.95 7.45 3.63
CA ILE A 236 9.34 8.74 3.97
C ILE A 236 10.20 9.51 4.97
N PHE A 237 10.63 8.86 6.07
CA PHE A 237 11.44 9.51 7.09
C PHE A 237 12.81 9.92 6.56
N ASN A 238 13.45 9.08 5.75
CA ASN A 238 14.74 9.40 5.14
C ASN A 238 14.64 10.57 4.13
N SER A 239 13.56 10.60 3.35
CA SER A 239 13.28 11.69 2.41
C SER A 239 13.05 13.03 3.15
N ALA A 240 12.21 13.02 4.19
CA ALA A 240 11.97 14.21 5.03
C ALA A 240 13.25 14.70 5.72
N SER A 241 14.06 13.78 6.24
CA SER A 241 15.37 14.06 6.83
C SER A 241 16.33 14.72 5.83
N THR A 242 16.38 14.21 4.59
CA THR A 242 17.23 14.76 3.53
C THR A 242 16.79 16.17 3.14
N LEU A 243 15.48 16.38 2.97
CA LEU A 243 14.90 17.69 2.64
C LEU A 243 15.22 18.71 3.75
N PHE A 244 15.07 18.34 5.01
CA PHE A 244 15.45 19.22 6.12
C PHE A 244 16.95 19.50 6.15
N ALA A 245 17.80 18.48 6.05
CA ALA A 245 19.25 18.64 6.14
C ALA A 245 19.79 19.50 5.00
N MET A 246 19.36 19.24 3.77
CA MET A 246 19.91 19.91 2.59
C MET A 246 19.20 21.22 2.28
N ASP A 247 17.87 21.28 2.35
CA ASP A 247 17.11 22.44 1.86
C ASP A 247 16.82 23.48 2.94
N LEU A 248 16.82 23.10 4.22
CA LEU A 248 16.57 24.00 5.34
C LEU A 248 17.85 24.26 6.16
N TYR A 249 18.51 23.21 6.65
CA TYR A 249 19.63 23.34 7.59
C TYR A 249 20.83 24.06 6.97
N THR A 250 21.23 23.71 5.74
CA THR A 250 22.35 24.41 5.06
C THR A 250 22.03 25.89 4.74
N LYS A 251 20.76 26.23 4.49
CA LYS A 251 20.34 27.61 4.23
C LYS A 251 20.31 28.44 5.50
N LEU A 252 19.86 27.86 6.62
CA LEU A 252 19.90 28.50 7.93
C LEU A 252 21.34 28.66 8.43
N ARG A 253 22.19 27.65 8.22
CA ARG A 253 23.59 27.64 8.65
C ARG A 253 24.54 27.59 7.46
N LYS A 254 24.84 28.77 6.91
CA LYS A 254 25.65 28.97 5.68
C LYS A 254 27.10 28.48 5.76
N LYS A 255 27.66 28.27 6.96
CA LYS A 255 29.02 27.74 7.19
C LYS A 255 28.96 26.39 7.92
N ALA A 256 28.09 25.49 7.48
CA ALA A 256 28.02 24.16 8.06
C ALA A 256 29.17 23.27 7.55
N SER A 257 29.78 22.49 8.44
CA SER A 257 30.72 21.42 8.04
C SER A 257 29.95 20.26 7.41
N GLU A 258 30.55 19.48 6.51
CA GLU A 258 29.87 18.35 5.83
C GLU A 258 29.20 17.35 6.79
N LYS A 259 29.74 17.22 8.02
CA LYS A 259 29.18 16.32 9.05
C LYS A 259 27.94 16.91 9.75
N GLU A 260 27.79 18.22 9.83
CA GLU A 260 26.70 18.86 10.59
C GLU A 260 25.31 18.61 9.95
N PRO A 261 25.09 18.78 8.63
CA PRO A 261 23.81 18.45 8.01
C PRO A 261 23.46 16.96 8.13
N LEU A 262 24.46 16.07 8.06
CA LEU A 262 24.25 14.62 8.21
C LEU A 262 23.74 14.27 9.62
N ILE A 263 24.33 14.87 10.65
CA ILE A 263 23.90 14.68 12.05
C ILE A 263 22.51 15.28 12.24
N ALA A 264 22.28 16.51 11.79
CA ALA A 264 20.99 17.19 11.92
C ALA A 264 19.86 16.44 11.20
N GLY A 265 20.12 15.88 10.02
CA GLY A 265 19.20 15.01 9.31
C GLY A 265 18.88 13.75 10.11
N ARG A 266 19.91 13.08 10.66
CA ARG A 266 19.73 11.87 11.46
C ARG A 266 18.91 12.15 12.73
N ASP A 267 19.20 13.25 13.41
CA ASP A 267 18.48 13.68 14.61
C ASP A 267 17.00 13.96 14.29
N LEU A 268 16.71 14.65 13.18
CA LEU A 268 15.32 14.86 12.75
C LEU A 268 14.61 13.54 12.46
N CYS A 269 15.28 12.60 11.80
CA CYS A 269 14.71 11.30 11.49
C CYS A 269 14.29 10.57 12.79
N VAL A 270 15.18 10.53 13.78
CA VAL A 270 14.92 9.94 15.10
C VAL A 270 13.79 10.67 15.82
N CYS A 271 13.82 12.00 15.86
CA CYS A 271 12.79 12.82 16.51
C CYS A 271 11.41 12.63 15.87
N SER A 272 11.35 12.60 14.54
CA SER A 272 10.10 12.40 13.78
C SER A 272 9.49 11.04 14.09
N GLN A 273 10.34 10.01 14.21
CA GLN A 273 9.90 8.65 14.49
C GLN A 273 9.49 8.46 15.95
N PHE A 274 10.18 9.12 16.89
CA PHE A 274 9.76 9.17 18.29
C PHE A 274 8.43 9.90 18.46
N TYR A 275 8.25 11.04 17.79
CA TYR A 275 7.00 11.78 17.80
C TYR A 275 5.83 10.96 17.23
N ALA A 276 6.06 10.22 16.14
CA ALA A 276 5.06 9.32 15.56
C ALA A 276 4.66 8.18 16.52
N ASN A 277 5.62 7.61 17.26
CA ASN A 277 5.30 6.61 18.29
C ASN A 277 4.50 7.21 19.44
N LEU A 278 4.89 8.41 19.89
CA LEU A 278 4.22 9.09 21.00
C LEU A 278 2.78 9.47 20.64
N SER A 279 2.53 9.96 19.42
CA SER A 279 1.16 10.31 18.98
C SER A 279 0.26 9.08 18.94
N VAL A 280 0.75 7.94 18.45
CA VAL A 280 0.00 6.67 18.45
C VAL A 280 -0.26 6.19 19.88
N LEU A 281 0.71 6.28 20.78
CA LEU A 281 0.55 5.91 22.19
C LEU A 281 -0.48 6.79 22.90
N VAL A 282 -0.46 8.10 22.63
CA VAL A 282 -1.43 9.05 23.17
C VAL A 282 -2.84 8.74 22.65
N CYS A 283 -3.00 8.47 21.35
CA CYS A 283 -4.28 8.02 20.79
C CYS A 283 -4.75 6.70 21.41
N TYR A 284 -3.84 5.75 21.65
CA TYR A 284 -4.17 4.48 22.29
C TYR A 284 -4.67 4.66 23.73
N CYS A 285 -3.99 5.49 24.52
CA CYS A 285 -4.39 5.79 25.89
C CYS A 285 -5.68 6.61 25.98
N LEU A 286 -5.96 7.46 24.99
CA LEU A 286 -7.13 8.33 24.97
C LEU A 286 -8.42 7.66 24.49
N LYS A 287 -8.36 6.49 23.81
CA LYS A 287 -9.53 5.75 23.26
C LYS A 287 -10.67 6.69 22.81
N VAL A 288 -10.32 7.62 21.91
CA VAL A 288 -11.30 8.32 21.05
C VAL A 288 -11.53 7.46 19.82
#